data_AF-A0A257JIS1-F1
#
_entry.id   AF-A0A257JIS1-F1
#
_cell.length_a   1.000
_cell.length_b   1.000
_cell.length_c   1.000
_cell.angle_alpha   90.00
_cell.angle_beta   90.00
_cell.angle_gamma   90.00
#
_symmetry.space_group_name_H-M   'P 1'
#
loop_
_entity.id
_entity.type
_entity.pdbx_description
1 polymer ?
#
loop_
_entity_poly.entity_id
_entity_poly.type
_entity_poly.pdbx_seq_one_letter_code
_entity_poly.pdbx_strand_id
1 'polypeptide(L)' 'MKQLAPGFEVEARCPEDGMVEAIRRTGDGPWVAAVQWHPEFHDPAHPESFDDGPLLQDFLAAARRACQPGT' A
#
# COMPACT_ATOMS: atom_id res chain seq x y z
N MET A 1 -14.75 -18.41 5.35
CA MET A 1 -13.41 -18.39 4.71
C MET A 1 -13.01 -16.92 4.62
N LYS A 2 -11.83 -16.54 5.13
CA LYS A 2 -11.42 -15.12 5.21
C LYS A 2 -10.55 -14.81 3.99
N GLN A 3 -11.20 -14.53 2.87
CA GLN A 3 -10.54 -14.22 1.59
C GLN A 3 -10.63 -12.72 1.32
N LEU A 4 -9.65 -12.18 0.59
CA LEU A 4 -9.73 -10.81 0.10
C LEU A 4 -10.89 -10.67 -0.89
N ALA A 5 -11.37 -9.43 -1.04
CA ALA A 5 -12.31 -9.12 -2.10
C ALA A 5 -11.67 -9.41 -3.48
N PRO A 6 -12.45 -9.82 -4.49
CA PRO A 6 -11.95 -9.99 -5.85
C PRO A 6 -11.21 -8.75 -6.34
N GLY A 7 -10.10 -8.95 -7.06
CA GLY A 7 -9.24 -7.86 -7.54
C GLY A 7 -8.31 -7.28 -6.48
N PHE A 8 -8.06 -8.01 -5.37
CA PHE A 8 -7.03 -7.66 -4.41
C PHE A 8 -6.08 -8.83 -4.16
N GLU A 9 -4.80 -8.51 -3.99
CA GLU A 9 -3.74 -9.45 -3.65
C GLU A 9 -3.03 -9.03 -2.36
N VAL A 10 -2.47 -10.01 -1.66
CA VAL A 10 -1.65 -9.78 -0.47
C VAL A 10 -0.22 -9.48 -0.90
N GLU A 11 0.30 -8.30 -0.54
CA GLU A 11 1.69 -7.91 -0.82
C GLU A 11 2.63 -8.26 0.34
N ALA A 12 2.12 -8.29 1.58
CA ALA A 12 2.94 -8.60 2.75
C ALA A 12 2.19 -9.44 3.79
N ARG A 13 2.92 -10.34 4.45
CA ARG A 13 2.46 -11.09 5.61
C ARG A 13 3.50 -11.08 6.71
N CYS A 14 3.05 -11.05 7.96
CA CYS A 14 3.90 -11.31 9.10
C CYS A 14 4.43 -12.75 9.02
N PRO A 15 5.76 -12.97 9.12
CA PRO A 15 6.35 -14.30 9.00
C PRO A 15 6.05 -15.21 10.20
N GLU A 16 5.68 -14.64 11.36
CA GLU A 16 5.46 -15.39 12.60
C GLU A 16 4.03 -15.94 12.73
N ASP A 17 3.02 -15.16 12.33
CA ASP A 17 1.61 -15.52 12.49
C ASP A 17 0.80 -15.57 11.18
N GLY A 18 1.40 -15.16 10.05
CA GLY A 18 0.76 -15.14 8.73
C GLY A 18 -0.28 -14.03 8.55
N MET A 19 -0.38 -13.09 9.50
CA MET A 19 -1.26 -11.93 9.41
C MET A 19 -0.96 -11.11 8.16
N VAL A 20 -2.00 -10.63 7.49
CA VAL A 20 -1.85 -9.80 6.30
C VAL A 20 -1.51 -8.39 6.75
N GLU A 21 -0.35 -7.91 6.30
CA GLU A 21 0.16 -6.58 6.64
C GLU A 21 -0.06 -5.58 5.51
N ALA A 22 -0.15 -6.04 4.25
CA ALA A 22 -0.40 -5.18 3.11
C ALA A 22 -1.24 -5.86 2.02
N ILE A 23 -2.12 -5.09 1.38
CA ILE A 23 -2.89 -5.51 0.21
C ILE A 23 -2.86 -4.46 -0.89
N ARG A 24 -3.01 -4.94 -2.14
CA ARG A 24 -3.02 -4.13 -3.35
C ARG A 24 -4.19 -4.50 -4.23
N ARG A 25 -4.83 -3.50 -4.83
CA ARG A 25 -5.79 -3.75 -5.92
C ARG A 25 -5.06 -4.11 -7.20
N THR A 26 -5.50 -5.17 -7.85
CA THR A 26 -4.98 -5.66 -9.13
C THR A 26 -5.98 -5.46 -10.26
N GLY A 27 -5.48 -5.41 -11.50
CA GLY A 27 -6.29 -5.18 -12.70
C GLY A 27 -6.68 -3.71 -12.92
N ASP A 28 -7.62 -3.49 -13.83
CA ASP A 28 -7.99 -2.15 -14.30
C ASP A 28 -8.73 -1.33 -13.23
N GLY A 29 -8.40 -0.05 -13.10
CA GLY A 29 -9.15 0.95 -12.31
C GLY A 29 -8.26 1.75 -11.35
N PRO A 30 -8.82 2.37 -10.29
CA PRO A 30 -8.08 3.30 -9.45
C PRO A 30 -6.99 2.60 -8.66
N TRP A 31 -5.96 3.36 -8.34
CA TRP A 31 -4.91 2.95 -7.42
C TRP A 31 -5.50 2.76 -6.02
N VAL A 32 -5.26 1.61 -5.42
CA VAL A 32 -5.64 1.30 -4.04
C VAL A 32 -4.57 0.41 -3.42
N ALA A 33 -4.04 0.83 -2.28
CA ALA A 33 -3.23 0.01 -1.39
C ALA A 33 -3.71 0.23 0.05
N ALA A 34 -3.56 -0.78 0.89
CA ALA A 34 -3.80 -0.67 2.32
C ALA A 34 -2.72 -1.43 3.08
N VAL A 35 -2.24 -0.82 4.16
CA VAL A 35 -1.18 -1.33 5.03
C VAL A 35 -1.63 -1.25 6.48
N GLN A 36 -1.14 -2.17 7.32
CA GLN A 36 -1.44 -2.20 8.76
C GLN A 36 -0.59 -1.21 9.57
N TRP A 37 0.62 -0.90 9.09
CA TRP A 37 1.48 0.10 9.70
C TRP A 37 1.11 1.52 9.24
N HIS A 38 1.72 2.51 9.86
CA HIS A 38 1.49 3.92 9.57
C HIS A 38 2.64 4.50 8.75
N PRO A 39 2.60 4.44 7.41
CA PRO A 39 3.68 4.92 6.53
C PRO A 39 3.97 6.42 6.67
N GLU A 40 3.06 7.18 7.28
CA GLU A 40 3.24 8.59 7.61
C GLU A 40 4.22 8.83 8.76
N PHE A 41 4.51 7.82 9.59
CA PHE A 41 5.43 7.93 10.71
C PHE A 41 6.81 7.37 10.36
N HIS A 42 7.61 8.23 9.72
CA HIS A 42 9.05 8.04 9.69
C HIS A 42 9.63 8.66 10.96
N ASP A 43 9.99 7.85 11.94
CA ASP A 43 10.78 8.33 13.07
C ASP A 43 12.29 8.19 12.74
N PRO A 44 13.00 9.29 12.43
CA PRO A 44 14.43 9.23 12.11
C PRO A 44 15.30 8.83 13.30
N ALA A 45 14.77 8.82 14.53
CA ALA A 45 15.46 8.32 15.72
C ALA A 45 15.27 6.81 15.93
N HIS A 46 14.37 6.15 15.19
CA HIS A 46 14.16 4.70 15.23
C HIS A 46 14.56 4.07 13.88
N PRO A 47 15.83 3.65 13.73
CA PRO A 47 16.37 3.10 12.46
C PRO A 47 15.73 1.77 12.02
N GLU A 48 14.79 1.23 12.80
CA GLU A 48 13.98 0.06 12.44
C GLU A 48 12.68 0.43 11.70
N SER A 49 12.41 1.73 11.48
CA SER A 49 11.31 2.17 10.63
C SER A 49 11.57 1.77 9.18
N PHE A 50 10.59 1.11 8.56
CA PHE A 50 10.61 0.82 7.13
C PHE A 50 10.64 2.12 6.32
N ASP A 51 11.41 2.13 5.23
CA ASP A 51 11.33 3.24 4.27
C ASP A 51 10.03 3.12 3.46
N ASP A 52 9.00 3.77 3.97
CA ASP A 52 7.67 3.94 3.35
C ASP A 52 7.61 5.03 2.27
N GLY A 53 8.71 5.73 2.00
CA GLY A 53 8.80 6.76 0.97
C GLY A 53 8.28 6.28 -0.40
N PRO A 54 8.68 5.11 -0.91
CA PRO A 54 8.18 4.57 -2.18
C PRO A 54 6.67 4.41 -2.25
N LEU A 55 6.01 3.94 -1.17
CA LEU A 55 4.55 3.75 -1.13
C LEU A 55 3.83 5.10 -1.24
N LEU A 56 4.29 6.10 -0.50
CA LEU A 56 3.74 7.45 -0.54
C LEU A 56 3.95 8.11 -1.91
N GLN A 57 5.15 7.95 -2.51
CA GLN A 57 5.42 8.49 -3.84
C GLN A 57 4.56 7.85 -4.92
N ASP A 58 4.34 6.53 -4.85
CA ASP A 58 3.48 5.78 -5.77
C ASP A 58 2.02 6.27 -5.68
N PHE A 59 1.50 6.46 -4.46
CA PHE A 59 0.18 7.05 -4.24
C PHE A 59 0.06 8.45 -4.84
N LEU A 60 1.01 9.34 -4.55
CA LEU A 60 0.99 10.72 -5.07
C LEU A 60 1.09 10.75 -6.60
N ALA A 61 1.89 9.87 -7.19
CA ALA A 61 1.96 9.75 -8.65
C ALA A 61 0.61 9.30 -9.23
N ALA A 62 -0.07 8.34 -8.61
CA ALA A 62 -1.39 7.90 -9.02
C ALA A 62 -2.46 8.99 -8.89
N ALA A 63 -2.46 9.73 -7.77
CA ALA A 63 -3.38 10.84 -7.56
C ALA A 63 -3.21 11.94 -8.63
N ARG A 64 -1.95 12.29 -8.96
CA ARG A 64 -1.66 13.26 -10.04
C ARG A 64 -2.21 12.81 -11.40
N ARG A 65 -2.03 11.52 -11.75
CA ARG A 65 -2.59 10.96 -13.00
C ARG A 65 -4.11 11.03 -13.03
N ALA A 66 -4.77 10.74 -11.90
CA ALA A 66 -6.22 10.79 -11.79
C ALA A 66 -6.80 12.21 -11.86
N CYS A 67 -6.05 13.21 -11.38
CA CYS A 67 -6.46 14.62 -11.44
C CYS A 67 -6.25 15.27 -12.82
N GLN A 68 -5.47 14.68 -13.72
CA GLN A 68 -5.34 15.19 -15.08
C GLN A 68 -6.58 14.79 -15.88
N PRO A 69 -7.45 15.74 -16.28
CA PRO A 69 -8.55 15.42 -17.17
C PRO A 69 -7.99 14.89 -18.49
N GLY A 70 -8.52 13.76 -18.95
CA GLY A 70 -8.00 12.98 -20.07
C GLY A 70 -7.76 13.80 -21.34
N THR A 71 -6.67 13.45 -22.02
CA THR A 71 -6.57 13.55 -23.48
C THR A 71 -7.40 12.44 -24.11
#